data_AF-A0A3S5F1P3-F1
#
_entry.id   AF-A0A3S5F1P3-F1
#
_cell.length_a   1.000
_cell.length_b   1.000
_cell.length_c   1.000
_cell.angle_alpha   90.00
_cell.angle_beta   90.00
_cell.angle_gamma   90.00
#
_symmetry.space_group_name_H-M   'P 1'
#
loop_
_entity.id
_entity.type
_entity.pdbx_description
1 polymer ?
#
loop_
_entity_poly.entity_id
_entity_poly.type
_entity_poly.pdbx_seq_one_letter_code
_entity_poly.pdbx_strand_id
1 'polypeptide(L)'
;MDIRNEVDNGGQVAKVMFLVLFVALLPFFFIIGIYVQDPTSTMLNNVASITRHLPAIYSFKSPLLSKVMDVYVKTSPFVAFVLFLITNKKLRLKKDKSKWYLLRLYLLVSFFYMVLIYSFLLTNKELTNSARVLNLMSTNDIFLSFFYISLYCVIFLFTYLYLWFFIGTFRAFKERW
;
A
#
# COMPACT_ATOMS: atom_id res chain seq x y z
N MET A 1 23.17 17.79 -18.31
CA MET A 1 23.03 16.59 -17.46
C MET A 1 22.27 15.57 -18.31
N ASP A 2 22.91 14.44 -18.61
CA ASP A 2 22.53 13.54 -19.71
C ASP A 2 21.23 12.76 -19.43
N ILE A 3 20.34 12.69 -20.41
CA ILE A 3 19.03 12.00 -20.35
C ILE A 3 19.23 10.52 -20.02
N ARG A 4 20.34 9.90 -20.45
CA ARG A 4 20.73 8.53 -20.09
C ARG A 4 20.83 8.33 -18.57
N ASN A 5 21.43 9.27 -17.87
CA ASN A 5 21.61 9.19 -16.42
C ASN A 5 20.27 9.33 -15.66
N GLU A 6 19.28 10.04 -16.19
CA GLU A 6 17.95 10.14 -15.56
C GLU A 6 17.13 8.85 -15.75
N VAL A 7 17.23 8.23 -16.93
CA VAL A 7 16.57 6.94 -17.22
C VAL A 7 17.16 5.81 -16.37
N ASP A 8 18.49 5.73 -16.25
CA ASP A 8 19.15 4.72 -15.42
C ASP A 8 18.82 4.88 -13.93
N ASN A 9 18.79 6.11 -13.42
CA ASN A 9 18.39 6.37 -12.03
C ASN A 9 16.93 6.01 -11.77
N GLY A 10 16.02 6.31 -12.71
CA GLY A 10 14.61 5.92 -12.62
C GLY A 10 14.42 4.40 -12.61
N GLY A 11 15.12 3.69 -13.50
CA GLY A 11 15.12 2.23 -13.54
C GLY A 11 15.67 1.61 -12.26
N GLN A 12 16.73 2.17 -11.67
CA GLN A 12 17.28 1.71 -10.40
C GLN A 12 16.28 1.89 -9.24
N VAL A 13 15.60 3.04 -9.16
CA VAL A 13 14.58 3.30 -8.13
C VAL A 13 13.41 2.33 -8.26
N ALA A 14 12.95 2.04 -9.48
CA ALA A 14 11.89 1.06 -9.72
C ALA A 14 12.30 -0.34 -9.25
N LYS A 15 13.53 -0.79 -9.58
CA LYS A 15 14.06 -2.09 -9.11
C LYS A 15 14.07 -2.19 -7.58
N VAL A 16 14.55 -1.15 -6.89
CA VAL A 16 14.56 -1.13 -5.41
C VAL A 16 13.13 -1.16 -4.86
N MET A 17 12.21 -0.41 -5.48
CA MET A 17 10.80 -0.41 -5.08
C MET A 17 10.16 -1.79 -5.20
N PHE A 18 10.37 -2.49 -6.32
CA PHE A 18 9.85 -3.85 -6.51
C PHE A 18 10.52 -4.86 -5.57
N LEU A 19 11.81 -4.72 -5.29
CA LEU A 19 12.51 -5.57 -4.32
C LEU A 19 11.94 -5.39 -2.91
N VAL A 20 11.77 -4.14 -2.46
CA VAL A 20 11.18 -3.86 -1.14
C VAL A 20 9.74 -4.35 -1.06
N LEU A 21 8.96 -4.17 -2.13
CA LEU A 21 7.60 -4.72 -2.20
C LEU A 21 7.62 -6.25 -2.08
N PHE A 22 8.49 -6.94 -2.81
CA PHE A 22 8.62 -8.39 -2.74
C PHE A 22 8.98 -8.89 -1.34
N VAL A 23 9.96 -8.25 -0.68
CA VAL A 23 10.33 -8.56 0.71
C VAL A 23 9.16 -8.30 1.66
N ALA A 24 8.44 -7.19 1.47
CA ALA A 24 7.27 -6.84 2.28
C ALA A 24 6.08 -7.81 2.10
N LEU A 25 6.06 -8.62 1.04
CA LEU A 25 5.04 -9.66 0.86
C LEU A 25 5.37 -10.96 1.61
N LEU A 26 6.62 -11.19 2.02
CA LEU A 26 7.03 -12.41 2.73
C LEU A 26 6.15 -12.71 3.96
N PRO A 27 5.83 -11.74 4.85
CA PRO A 27 5.01 -12.01 6.02
C PRO A 27 3.59 -12.48 5.70
N PHE A 28 3.01 -12.13 4.53
CA PHE A 28 1.72 -12.71 4.13
C PHE A 28 1.81 -14.22 3.95
N PHE A 29 2.86 -14.71 3.30
CA PHE A 29 3.05 -16.15 3.11
C PHE A 29 3.26 -16.88 4.45
N PHE A 30 3.95 -16.25 5.41
CA PHE A 30 4.06 -16.78 6.76
C PHE A 30 2.71 -16.83 7.49
N ILE A 31 1.91 -15.76 7.42
CA ILE A 31 0.56 -15.71 8.03
C ILE A 31 -0.33 -16.82 7.45
N ILE A 32 -0.34 -16.97 6.12
CA ILE A 32 -1.11 -18.01 5.42
C ILE A 32 -0.63 -19.40 5.84
N GLY A 33 0.69 -19.63 5.87
CA GLY A 33 1.27 -20.92 6.24
C GLY A 33 0.88 -21.33 7.66
N ILE A 34 0.97 -20.41 8.63
CA ILE A 34 0.54 -20.66 10.01
C ILE A 34 -0.96 -20.97 10.06
N TYR A 35 -1.79 -20.20 9.37
CA TYR A 35 -3.24 -20.38 9.39
C TYR A 35 -3.69 -21.71 8.75
N VAL A 36 -3.04 -22.13 7.67
CA VAL A 36 -3.36 -23.41 7.00
C VAL A 36 -2.97 -24.61 7.88
N GLN A 37 -1.88 -24.48 8.65
CA GLN A 37 -1.45 -25.54 9.58
C GLN A 37 -2.30 -25.58 10.86
N ASP A 38 -2.62 -24.41 11.42
CA ASP A 38 -3.44 -24.26 12.62
C ASP A 38 -4.34 -23.02 12.51
N PRO A 39 -5.61 -23.19 12.09
CA PRO A 39 -6.59 -22.10 11.99
C PRO A 39 -6.92 -21.43 13.33
N THR A 40 -6.53 -22.05 14.46
CA THR A 40 -6.73 -21.54 15.82
C THR A 40 -5.44 -21.06 16.48
N SER A 41 -4.36 -20.91 15.70
CA SER A 41 -3.03 -20.56 16.19
C SER A 41 -3.05 -19.42 17.22
N THR A 42 -2.48 -19.69 18.39
CA THR A 42 -2.33 -18.72 19.48
C THR A 42 -1.59 -17.47 19.02
N MET A 43 -0.62 -17.61 18.11
CA MET A 43 0.13 -16.48 17.58
C MET A 43 -0.77 -15.53 16.79
N LEU A 44 -1.57 -16.05 15.86
CA LEU A 44 -2.51 -15.24 15.07
C LEU A 44 -3.61 -14.64 15.96
N ASN A 45 -4.12 -15.42 16.92
CA ASN A 45 -5.12 -14.96 17.89
C ASN A 45 -4.59 -13.84 18.78
N ASN A 46 -3.32 -13.88 19.17
CA ASN A 46 -2.68 -12.80 19.93
C ASN A 46 -2.57 -11.51 19.10
N VAL A 47 -2.18 -11.61 17.83
CA VAL A 47 -2.17 -10.44 16.94
C VAL A 47 -3.57 -9.86 16.78
N ALA A 48 -4.57 -10.71 16.51
CA ALA A 48 -5.95 -10.29 16.38
C ALA A 48 -6.51 -9.68 17.68
N SER A 49 -6.11 -10.18 18.85
CA SER A 49 -6.59 -9.71 20.15
C SER A 49 -6.04 -8.33 20.52
N ILE A 50 -4.74 -8.11 20.32
CA ILE A 50 -4.07 -6.83 20.58
C ILE A 50 -4.60 -5.73 19.63
N THR A 51 -5.00 -6.11 18.43
CA THR A 51 -5.48 -5.19 17.37
C THR A 51 -7.01 -5.13 17.24
N ARG A 52 -7.78 -5.65 18.19
CA ARG A 52 -9.27 -5.64 18.14
C ARG A 52 -9.85 -4.26 17.90
N HIS A 53 -9.28 -3.23 18.51
CA HIS A 53 -9.74 -1.85 18.43
C HIS A 53 -9.48 -1.19 17.06
N LEU A 54 -8.58 -1.75 16.23
CA LEU A 54 -8.29 -1.19 14.91
C LEU A 54 -9.44 -1.49 13.93
N PRO A 55 -9.85 -0.51 13.11
CA PRO A 55 -10.85 -0.75 12.10
C PRO A 55 -10.32 -1.76 11.08
N ALA A 56 -11.14 -2.72 10.67
CA ALA A 56 -10.69 -3.77 9.76
C ALA A 56 -11.71 -4.04 8.66
N ILE A 57 -11.20 -4.38 7.48
CA ILE A 57 -11.98 -5.10 6.50
C ILE A 57 -11.93 -6.58 6.90
N TYR A 58 -13.06 -7.20 7.18
CA TYR A 58 -13.12 -8.59 7.67
C TYR A 58 -14.05 -9.47 6.83
N SER A 59 -13.78 -10.77 6.82
CA SER A 59 -14.64 -11.80 6.23
C SER A 59 -15.25 -12.64 7.34
N PHE A 60 -16.58 -12.81 7.37
CA PHE A 60 -17.24 -13.67 8.36
C PHE A 60 -16.89 -15.14 8.20
N LYS A 61 -16.48 -15.55 6.99
CA LYS A 61 -16.06 -16.94 6.72
C LYS A 61 -14.72 -17.27 7.38
N SER A 62 -13.83 -16.28 7.49
CA SER A 62 -12.47 -16.47 8.02
C SER A 62 -12.05 -15.24 8.85
N PRO A 63 -12.67 -15.04 10.04
CA PRO A 63 -12.52 -13.81 10.82
C PRO A 63 -11.11 -13.60 11.35
N LEU A 64 -10.42 -14.67 11.75
CA LEU A 64 -9.05 -14.59 12.25
C LEU A 64 -8.06 -14.19 11.15
N LEU A 65 -8.08 -14.91 10.03
CA LEU A 65 -7.19 -14.67 8.89
C LEU A 65 -7.37 -13.27 8.33
N SER A 66 -8.63 -12.88 8.08
CA SER A 66 -8.96 -11.56 7.54
C SER A 66 -8.49 -10.42 8.46
N LYS A 67 -8.65 -10.57 9.78
CA LYS A 67 -8.19 -9.57 10.75
C LYS A 67 -6.67 -9.42 10.76
N VAL A 68 -5.92 -10.52 10.81
CA VAL A 68 -4.44 -10.45 10.88
C VAL A 68 -3.87 -9.90 9.57
N MET A 69 -4.43 -10.30 8.42
CA MET A 69 -4.01 -9.76 7.13
C MET A 69 -4.33 -8.28 6.99
N ASP A 70 -5.50 -7.83 7.42
CA ASP A 70 -5.90 -6.41 7.41
C ASP A 70 -4.96 -5.54 8.27
N VAL A 71 -4.58 -6.05 9.45
CA VAL A 71 -3.60 -5.39 10.32
C VAL A 71 -2.26 -5.24 9.61
N TYR A 72 -1.80 -6.30 8.93
CA TYR A 72 -0.55 -6.23 8.18
C TYR A 72 -0.64 -5.26 6.99
N VAL A 73 -1.79 -5.19 6.30
CA VAL A 73 -2.04 -4.18 5.24
C VAL A 73 -1.84 -2.75 5.73
N LYS A 74 -2.20 -2.43 6.98
CA LYS A 74 -2.01 -1.09 7.55
C LYS A 74 -0.54 -0.67 7.71
N THR A 75 0.40 -1.61 7.62
CA THR A 75 1.84 -1.29 7.60
C THR A 75 2.33 -0.79 6.24
N SER A 76 1.56 -1.03 5.16
CA SER A 76 1.92 -0.70 3.79
C SER A 76 2.32 0.78 3.58
N PRO A 77 1.55 1.78 4.07
CA PRO A 77 1.95 3.18 3.92
C PRO A 77 3.28 3.51 4.62
N PHE A 78 3.55 2.88 5.76
CA PHE A 78 4.79 3.08 6.51
C PHE A 78 5.99 2.54 5.74
N VAL A 79 5.90 1.32 5.19
CA VAL A 79 6.98 0.74 4.37
C VAL A 79 7.24 1.60 3.13
N ALA A 80 6.19 2.08 2.45
CA ALA A 80 6.32 2.98 1.31
C ALA A 80 6.99 4.31 1.71
N PHE A 81 6.66 4.86 2.88
CA PHE A 81 7.27 6.07 3.41
C PHE A 81 8.76 5.89 3.71
N VAL A 82 9.14 4.80 4.37
CA VAL A 82 10.56 4.48 4.65
C VAL A 82 11.35 4.35 3.36
N LEU A 83 10.82 3.61 2.37
CA LEU A 83 11.45 3.50 1.06
C LEU A 83 11.61 4.87 0.41
N PHE A 84 10.57 5.71 0.45
CA PHE A 84 10.60 7.05 -0.11
C PHE A 84 11.69 7.91 0.53
N LEU A 85 11.91 7.83 1.85
CA LEU A 85 12.99 8.57 2.51
C LEU A 85 14.38 8.19 1.95
N ILE A 86 14.57 6.92 1.59
CA ILE A 86 15.82 6.41 1.02
C ILE A 86 15.98 6.83 -0.45
N THR A 87 14.89 6.84 -1.23
CA THR A 87 14.94 7.07 -2.68
C THR A 87 14.69 8.52 -3.11
N ASN A 88 14.18 9.40 -2.23
CA ASN A 88 13.73 10.74 -2.62
C ASN A 88 14.80 11.59 -3.33
N LYS A 89 16.09 11.39 -3.02
CA LYS A 89 17.19 12.15 -3.62
C LYS A 89 17.39 11.80 -5.10
N LYS A 90 17.03 10.58 -5.50
CA LYS A 90 17.14 10.07 -6.87
C LYS A 90 15.91 10.37 -7.71
N LEU A 91 14.76 10.66 -7.08
CA LEU A 91 13.53 11.01 -7.76
C LEU A 91 13.60 12.43 -8.34
N ARG A 92 13.49 12.59 -9.66
CA ARG A 92 13.36 13.89 -10.34
C ARG A 92 12.13 13.88 -11.21
N LEU A 93 11.37 14.98 -11.20
CA LEU A 93 10.35 15.21 -12.21
C LEU A 93 10.95 15.96 -13.39
N LYS A 94 10.46 15.65 -14.58
CA LYS A 94 10.78 16.41 -15.79
C LYS A 94 10.38 17.87 -15.58
N LYS A 95 11.32 18.78 -15.83
CA LYS A 95 11.14 20.23 -15.63
C LYS A 95 10.26 20.89 -16.71
N ASP A 96 9.71 20.12 -17.65
CA ASP A 96 8.97 20.62 -18.81
C ASP A 96 7.53 21.04 -18.50
N LYS A 97 7.00 20.67 -17.33
CA LYS A 97 5.60 20.96 -16.97
C LYS A 97 5.43 22.26 -16.19
N SER A 98 4.31 22.93 -16.44
CA SER A 98 3.90 24.14 -15.70
C SER A 98 3.66 23.84 -14.21
N LYS A 99 4.03 24.78 -13.33
CA LYS A 99 3.83 24.67 -11.87
C LYS A 99 2.37 24.40 -11.51
N TRP A 100 1.46 25.11 -12.18
CA TRP A 100 0.01 24.99 -11.96
C TRP A 100 -0.52 23.62 -12.36
N TYR A 101 0.04 23.03 -13.42
CA TYR A 101 -0.30 21.67 -13.82
C TYR A 101 0.14 20.66 -12.78
N LEU A 102 1.38 20.77 -12.28
CA LEU A 102 1.91 19.90 -11.21
C LEU A 102 1.09 20.02 -9.92
N LEU A 103 0.72 21.25 -9.53
CA LEU A 103 -0.13 21.49 -8.36
C LEU A 103 -1.53 20.88 -8.51
N ARG A 104 -2.18 21.08 -9.67
CA ARG A 104 -3.51 20.51 -9.96
C ARG A 104 -3.47 18.98 -9.93
N LEU A 105 -2.43 18.40 -10.51
CA LEU A 105 -2.21 16.95 -10.49
C LEU A 105 -2.00 16.44 -9.07
N TYR A 106 -1.17 17.12 -8.27
CA TYR A 106 -0.97 16.78 -6.87
C TYR A 106 -2.28 16.82 -6.06
N LEU A 107 -3.11 17.85 -6.23
CA LEU A 107 -4.41 17.93 -5.54
C LEU A 107 -5.35 16.78 -5.93
N LEU A 108 -5.39 16.41 -7.21
CA LEU A 108 -6.22 15.29 -7.69
C LEU A 108 -5.73 13.95 -7.14
N VAL A 109 -4.41 13.73 -7.13
CA VAL A 109 -3.80 12.54 -6.52
C VAL A 109 -4.04 12.52 -5.01
N SER A 110 -3.98 13.67 -4.34
CA SER A 110 -4.25 13.81 -2.89
C SER A 110 -5.67 13.39 -2.55
N PHE A 111 -6.66 13.90 -3.29
CA PHE A 111 -8.06 13.56 -3.10
C PHE A 111 -8.30 12.07 -3.32
N PHE A 112 -7.78 11.51 -4.42
CA PHE A 112 -7.90 10.08 -4.72
C PHE A 112 -7.25 9.22 -3.62
N TYR A 113 -6.04 9.58 -3.19
CA TYR A 113 -5.31 8.86 -2.15
C TYR A 113 -6.03 8.90 -0.79
N MET A 114 -6.63 10.05 -0.42
CA MET A 114 -7.44 10.19 0.78
C MET A 114 -8.65 9.24 0.77
N VAL A 115 -9.38 9.19 -0.34
CA VAL A 115 -10.52 8.27 -0.51
C VAL A 115 -10.07 6.81 -0.38
N LEU A 116 -8.93 6.45 -0.97
CA LEU A 116 -8.37 5.10 -0.90
C LEU A 116 -8.01 4.71 0.54
N ILE A 117 -7.23 5.53 1.25
CA ILE A 117 -6.81 5.24 2.63
C ILE A 117 -8.00 5.18 3.57
N TYR A 118 -8.94 6.12 3.46
CA TYR A 118 -10.14 6.12 4.27
C TYR A 118 -10.98 4.85 4.05
N SER A 119 -11.21 4.51 2.79
CA SER A 119 -12.06 3.37 2.41
C SER A 119 -11.49 2.02 2.81
N PHE A 120 -10.16 1.86 2.81
CA PHE A 120 -9.50 0.57 2.97
C PHE A 120 -8.74 0.38 4.28
N LEU A 121 -8.27 1.45 4.95
CA LEU A 121 -7.51 1.34 6.20
C LEU A 121 -8.31 1.81 7.43
N LEU A 122 -9.21 2.79 7.27
CA LEU A 122 -9.83 3.47 8.41
C LEU A 122 -11.30 3.10 8.63
N THR A 123 -11.89 2.30 7.75
CA THR A 123 -13.31 1.91 7.84
C THR A 123 -13.44 0.45 8.22
N ASN A 124 -14.39 0.14 9.12
CA ASN A 124 -14.86 -1.22 9.33
C ASN A 124 -15.78 -1.62 8.17
N LYS A 125 -15.34 -2.56 7.34
CA LYS A 125 -16.16 -3.08 6.24
C LYS A 125 -16.19 -4.60 6.27
N GLU A 126 -17.37 -5.14 6.02
CA GLU A 126 -17.56 -6.56 5.90
C GLU A 126 -17.47 -6.96 4.42
N LEU A 127 -16.64 -7.95 4.10
CA LEU A 127 -16.44 -8.42 2.72
C LEU A 127 -17.57 -9.36 2.25
N THR A 128 -18.16 -10.14 3.15
CA THR A 128 -19.11 -11.20 2.77
C THR A 128 -20.42 -10.64 2.22
N ASN A 129 -20.93 -9.55 2.80
CA ASN A 129 -22.13 -8.84 2.34
C ASN A 129 -21.88 -7.70 1.33
N SER A 130 -20.66 -7.57 0.81
CA SER A 130 -20.31 -6.48 -0.09
C SER A 130 -20.57 -6.80 -1.57
N ALA A 131 -20.22 -5.88 -2.48
CA ALA A 131 -20.43 -6.02 -3.92
C ALA A 131 -19.93 -7.37 -4.46
N ARG A 132 -20.57 -7.90 -5.51
CA ARG A 132 -20.38 -9.27 -6.04
C ARG A 132 -18.92 -9.71 -6.18
N VAL A 133 -18.02 -8.81 -6.58
CA VAL A 133 -16.57 -9.08 -6.72
C VAL A 133 -15.90 -9.29 -5.35
N LEU A 134 -16.20 -8.44 -4.37
CA LEU A 134 -15.62 -8.51 -3.03
C LEU A 134 -16.17 -9.72 -2.24
N ASN A 135 -17.45 -10.07 -2.44
CA ASN A 135 -18.01 -11.31 -1.89
C ASN A 135 -17.29 -12.55 -2.48
N LEU A 136 -17.04 -12.57 -3.79
CA LEU A 136 -16.29 -13.66 -4.43
C LEU A 136 -14.88 -13.80 -3.85
N MET A 137 -14.19 -12.68 -3.60
CA MET A 137 -12.90 -12.67 -2.92
C MET A 137 -12.95 -13.20 -1.47
N SER A 138 -14.10 -13.11 -0.80
CA SER A 138 -14.29 -13.62 0.55
C SER A 138 -14.64 -15.12 0.63
N THR A 139 -14.84 -15.78 -0.53
CA THR A 139 -15.45 -17.13 -0.59
C THR A 139 -14.51 -18.23 -0.12
N ASN A 140 -13.21 -18.09 -0.33
CA ASN A 140 -12.19 -19.05 0.07
C ASN A 140 -10.96 -18.29 0.60
N ASP A 141 -10.27 -18.87 1.58
CA ASP A 141 -9.05 -18.35 2.18
C ASP A 141 -7.97 -17.96 1.16
N ILE A 142 -7.86 -18.68 0.04
CA ILE A 142 -6.90 -18.36 -1.03
C ILE A 142 -7.27 -17.04 -1.72
N PHE A 143 -8.53 -16.88 -2.13
CA PHE A 143 -9.00 -15.63 -2.75
C PHE A 143 -8.95 -14.47 -1.77
N LEU A 144 -9.24 -14.73 -0.50
CA LEU A 144 -9.15 -13.75 0.57
C LEU A 144 -7.70 -13.29 0.75
N SER A 145 -6.76 -14.23 0.76
CA SER A 145 -5.32 -13.93 0.81
C SER A 145 -4.85 -13.10 -0.38
N PHE A 146 -5.29 -13.47 -1.59
CA PHE A 146 -5.00 -12.71 -2.81
C PHE A 146 -5.54 -11.28 -2.74
N PHE A 147 -6.73 -11.10 -2.18
CA PHE A 147 -7.31 -9.77 -1.95
C PHE A 147 -6.42 -8.91 -1.04
N TYR A 148 -6.00 -9.42 0.12
CA TYR A 148 -5.15 -8.63 1.04
C TYR A 148 -3.76 -8.35 0.49
N ILE A 149 -3.13 -9.30 -0.21
CA ILE A 149 -1.85 -9.09 -0.89
C ILE A 149 -1.99 -8.00 -1.95
N SER A 150 -3.03 -8.07 -2.78
CA SER A 150 -3.32 -7.05 -3.79
C SER A 150 -3.57 -5.68 -3.15
N LEU A 151 -4.33 -5.65 -2.05
CA LEU A 151 -4.62 -4.44 -1.31
C LEU A 151 -3.34 -3.80 -0.76
N TYR A 152 -2.44 -4.61 -0.18
CA TYR A 152 -1.12 -4.16 0.28
C TYR A 152 -0.32 -3.50 -0.84
N CYS A 153 -0.22 -4.17 -2.00
CA CYS A 153 0.51 -3.68 -3.17
C CYS A 153 -0.06 -2.35 -3.68
N VAL A 154 -1.39 -2.26 -3.80
CA VAL A 154 -2.08 -1.04 -4.25
C VAL A 154 -1.79 0.12 -3.30
N ILE A 155 -2.00 -0.06 -1.99
CA ILE A 155 -1.75 0.98 -0.99
C ILE A 155 -0.27 1.41 -1.02
N PHE A 156 0.65 0.46 -1.13
CA PHE A 156 2.09 0.74 -1.16
C PHE A 156 2.44 1.63 -2.36
N LEU A 157 2.01 1.23 -3.56
CA LEU A 157 2.28 1.94 -4.81
C LEU A 157 1.67 3.34 -4.79
N PHE A 158 0.42 3.47 -4.36
CA PHE A 158 -0.25 4.77 -4.30
C PHE A 158 0.34 5.69 -3.24
N THR A 159 0.78 5.15 -2.08
CA THR A 159 1.50 5.93 -1.06
C THR A 159 2.81 6.45 -1.63
N TYR A 160 3.60 5.59 -2.27
CA TYR A 160 4.89 5.98 -2.85
C TYR A 160 4.71 7.02 -3.96
N LEU A 161 3.72 6.82 -4.83
CA LEU A 161 3.37 7.75 -5.91
C LEU A 161 2.91 9.11 -5.35
N TYR A 162 2.08 9.11 -4.30
CA TYR A 162 1.65 10.33 -3.63
C TYR A 162 2.83 11.13 -3.07
N LEU A 163 3.75 10.47 -2.35
CA LEU A 163 4.96 11.09 -1.81
C LEU A 163 5.88 11.62 -2.91
N TRP A 164 6.00 10.89 -4.03
CA TRP A 164 6.77 11.34 -5.18
C TRP A 164 6.18 12.60 -5.82
N PHE A 165 4.86 12.67 -6.03
CA PHE A 165 4.21 13.89 -6.52
C PHE A 165 4.33 15.06 -5.53
N PHE A 166 4.25 14.78 -4.22
CA PHE A 166 4.44 15.80 -3.18
C PHE A 166 5.81 16.46 -3.27
N ILE A 167 6.90 15.68 -3.18
CA ILE A 167 8.26 16.24 -3.23
C ILE A 167 8.58 16.86 -4.58
N GLY A 168 8.00 16.27 -5.63
CA GLY A 168 8.07 16.75 -6.98
C GLY A 168 7.54 18.17 -7.15
N THR A 169 6.32 18.37 -6.67
CA THR A 169 5.66 19.69 -6.66
C THR A 169 6.45 20.65 -5.77
N PHE A 170 6.84 20.23 -4.55
CA PHE A 170 7.63 21.08 -3.65
C PHE A 170 8.93 21.58 -4.28
N ARG A 171 9.71 20.71 -4.94
CA ARG A 171 10.95 21.09 -5.64
C ARG A 171 10.69 22.03 -6.82
N ALA A 172 9.63 21.81 -7.59
CA ALA A 172 9.27 22.68 -8.71
C ALA A 172 8.93 24.11 -8.27
N PHE A 173 8.37 24.28 -7.06
CA PHE A 173 8.15 25.59 -6.46
C PHE A 173 9.44 26.17 -5.87
N LYS A 174 10.30 25.37 -5.22
CA LYS A 174 11.55 25.80 -4.59
C LYS A 174 12.65 26.23 -5.57
N GLU A 175 12.84 25.54 -6.70
CA GLU A 175 13.92 25.83 -7.67
C GLU A 175 13.71 27.12 -8.50
N ARG A 176 12.58 27.82 -8.36
CA ARG A 176 12.28 29.06 -9.10
C ARG A 176 12.04 30.27 -8.18
N TRP A 177 12.59 30.22 -6.96
CA TRP A 177 12.83 31.33 -6.05
C TRP A 177 14.32 31.37 -5.77
#